data_AF-K1ZTJ9-F1
#
_entry.id   AF-K1ZTJ9-F1
#
_cell.length_a   1.000
_cell.length_b   1.000
_cell.length_c   1.000
_cell.angle_alpha   90.00
_cell.angle_beta   90.00
_cell.angle_gamma   90.00
#
_symmetry.space_group_name_H-M   'P 1'
#
loop_
_entity.id
_entity.type
_entity.pdbx_description
1 polymer ?
#
loop_
_entity_poly.entity_id
_entity_poly.type
_entity_poly.pdbx_seq_one_letter_code
_entity_poly.pdbx_strand_id
1 'polypeptide(L)'
;MAKESSSTNNLYKFVVAVLFVFLVVLRFWKAGEWFSFNFDEEYQAFLAWSQVQDFHPIWIGVSAGNTGFYLGPAFTYLNALLFFFSGGDPLILAYFAPLLGLATVISLYFVSSQLFSPSVAIFSSLIYAGSPLLNFFDRRFWNPSPIPLLTIWLLYSLYKSQKDTRWFILVSAIMATVLHVHLSLLMFWPVIIFLVFKSFKRITFSTWISSVVVYLVLISPLLVFDKVHNFDNLRTPLRMLTSQSNTSMIDRMPGRLSTTWNSLSRFWYLRPRTSVQAEMGFGGAGTPTGSILLLSSFSLGILVLSFFRAKIDKKFCLLFVMLIISITSYLLYPGNVIEYYLLSFFTLFSIFSGTLLSSLSPKISWFLILILVFFSAITIFTCEQSKYGLISRRERIIKITKDIQNQPYSIILGTQDEVGYSAYGGWCYLFRTYAGNPLSCPADEAFGWIYGVQKSNNQSSIKINLLRDLGI
;
A
#
# COMPACT_ATOMS: atom_id res chain seq x y z
N MET A 1 17.51 -4.24 -45.32
CA MET A 1 17.45 -5.35 -44.34
C MET A 1 18.14 -5.09 -42.99
N ALA A 2 19.48 -5.09 -42.83
CA ALA A 2 20.09 -4.89 -41.49
C ALA A 2 19.88 -3.47 -40.89
N LYS A 3 19.88 -2.43 -41.73
CA LYS A 3 19.57 -1.05 -41.31
C LYS A 3 18.09 -0.87 -40.89
N GLU A 4 17.16 -1.51 -41.59
CA GLU A 4 15.71 -1.45 -41.27
C GLU A 4 15.34 -2.24 -40.01
N SER A 5 16.00 -3.38 -39.74
CA SER A 5 15.78 -4.10 -38.49
C SER A 5 16.36 -3.34 -37.28
N SER A 6 17.43 -2.55 -37.48
CA SER A 6 18.00 -1.70 -36.44
C SER A 6 17.13 -0.47 -36.13
N SER A 7 16.55 0.17 -37.16
CA SER A 7 15.71 1.36 -36.99
C SER A 7 14.37 1.04 -36.32
N THR A 8 13.75 -0.07 -36.69
CA THR A 8 12.51 -0.56 -36.06
C THR A 8 12.71 -0.93 -34.59
N ASN A 9 13.86 -1.53 -34.24
CA ASN A 9 14.19 -1.83 -32.84
C ASN A 9 14.46 -0.55 -32.02
N ASN A 10 15.11 0.46 -32.61
CA ASN A 10 15.32 1.76 -31.96
C ASN A 10 14.00 2.51 -31.73
N LEU A 11 13.09 2.50 -32.71
CA LEU A 11 11.75 3.08 -32.56
C LEU A 11 10.95 2.38 -31.46
N TYR A 12 10.98 1.04 -31.41
CA TYR A 12 10.31 0.28 -30.36
C TYR A 12 10.80 0.67 -28.95
N LYS A 13 12.13 0.71 -28.76
CA LYS A 13 12.73 1.13 -27.48
C LYS A 13 12.35 2.56 -27.12
N PHE A 14 12.34 3.47 -28.11
CA PHE A 14 11.93 4.85 -27.91
C PHE A 14 10.46 4.95 -27.46
N VAL A 15 9.53 4.26 -28.13
CA VAL A 15 8.11 4.24 -27.76
C VAL A 15 7.91 3.70 -26.34
N VAL A 16 8.58 2.60 -26.00
CA VAL A 16 8.55 2.04 -24.64
C VAL A 16 9.04 3.08 -23.63
N ALA A 17 10.18 3.72 -23.89
CA ALA A 17 10.74 4.73 -22.99
C ALA A 17 9.80 5.93 -22.81
N VAL A 18 9.20 6.45 -23.89
CA VAL A 18 8.22 7.55 -23.84
C VAL A 18 7.01 7.16 -23.01
N LEU A 19 6.46 5.96 -23.19
CA LEU A 19 5.32 5.48 -22.41
C LEU A 19 5.67 5.33 -20.93
N PHE A 20 6.85 4.80 -20.59
CA PHE A 20 7.31 4.74 -19.21
C PHE A 20 7.44 6.13 -18.59
N VAL A 21 8.09 7.06 -19.28
CA VAL A 21 8.22 8.44 -18.80
C VAL A 21 6.84 9.08 -18.59
N PHE A 22 5.92 8.90 -19.55
CA PHE A 22 4.56 9.39 -19.41
C PHE A 22 3.85 8.81 -18.18
N LEU A 23 3.96 7.50 -17.93
CA LEU A 23 3.37 6.84 -16.76
C LEU A 23 4.06 7.23 -15.43
N VAL A 24 5.33 7.59 -15.46
CA VAL A 24 6.01 8.22 -14.32
C VAL A 24 5.42 9.60 -14.06
N VAL A 25 5.32 10.45 -15.09
CA VAL A 25 4.70 11.78 -14.97
C VAL A 25 3.28 11.67 -14.41
N LEU A 26 2.48 10.72 -14.90
CA LEU A 26 1.12 10.47 -14.40
C LEU A 26 1.08 10.01 -12.93
N ARG A 27 2.15 9.49 -12.33
CA ARG A 27 2.22 9.19 -10.88
C ARG A 27 2.61 10.39 -10.03
N PHE A 28 3.45 11.26 -10.56
CA PHE A 28 3.89 12.47 -9.86
C PHE A 28 2.97 13.67 -10.09
N TRP A 29 2.07 13.59 -11.08
CA TRP A 29 1.09 14.63 -11.38
C TRP A 29 0.32 15.03 -10.13
N LYS A 30 0.44 16.28 -9.68
CA LYS A 30 -0.27 16.80 -8.50
C LYS A 30 -0.02 16.00 -7.21
N ALA A 31 1.16 15.40 -7.04
CA ALA A 31 1.47 14.51 -5.90
C ALA A 31 1.12 15.12 -4.53
N GLY A 32 1.57 16.35 -4.25
CA GLY A 32 1.23 17.07 -3.01
C GLY A 32 -0.26 17.40 -2.89
N GLU A 33 -0.86 17.91 -3.96
CA GLU A 33 -2.28 18.32 -3.97
C GLU A 33 -3.23 17.14 -3.76
N TRP A 34 -2.82 15.94 -4.15
CA TRP A 34 -3.66 14.74 -4.08
C TRP A 34 -3.41 13.88 -2.86
N PHE A 35 -2.32 14.10 -2.14
CA PHE A 35 -1.94 13.27 -1.03
C PHE A 35 -3.05 13.23 0.02
N SER A 36 -3.59 12.03 0.25
CA SER A 36 -4.59 11.78 1.27
C SER A 36 -3.88 11.72 2.62
N PHE A 37 -4.21 12.64 3.52
CA PHE A 37 -3.69 12.67 4.88
C PHE A 37 -4.87 12.51 5.84
N ASN A 38 -5.15 11.29 6.26
CA ASN A 38 -6.29 10.95 7.12
C ASN A 38 -5.80 10.49 8.51
N PHE A 39 -6.69 9.88 9.30
CA PHE A 39 -6.41 9.43 10.66
C PHE A 39 -5.18 8.51 10.76
N ASP A 40 -5.02 7.54 9.85
CA ASP A 40 -3.87 6.62 9.86
C ASP A 40 -2.55 7.33 9.55
N GLU A 41 -2.55 8.24 8.57
CA GLU A 41 -1.38 9.05 8.24
C GLU A 41 -1.02 10.01 9.38
N GLU A 42 -2.02 10.58 10.03
CA GLU A 42 -1.84 11.44 11.20
C GLU A 42 -1.27 10.68 12.39
N TYR A 43 -1.77 9.49 12.69
CA TYR A 43 -1.22 8.66 13.75
C TYR A 43 0.26 8.34 13.50
N GLN A 44 0.57 7.89 12.29
CA GLN A 44 1.94 7.62 11.88
C GLN A 44 2.81 8.87 11.90
N ALA A 45 2.26 10.02 11.52
CA ALA A 45 2.98 11.28 11.53
C ALA A 45 3.34 11.72 12.95
N PHE A 46 2.42 11.60 13.91
CA PHE A 46 2.72 11.89 15.31
C PHE A 46 3.80 10.98 15.88
N LEU A 47 3.72 9.67 15.64
CA LEU A 47 4.73 8.70 16.07
C LEU A 47 6.09 9.00 15.43
N ALA A 48 6.12 9.24 14.12
CA ALA A 48 7.35 9.51 13.40
C ALA A 48 7.99 10.83 13.83
N TRP A 49 7.18 11.87 14.02
CA TRP A 49 7.67 13.18 14.40
C TRP A 49 8.20 13.21 15.84
N SER A 50 7.57 12.48 16.77
CA SER A 50 8.11 12.36 18.13
C SER A 50 9.49 11.73 18.14
N GLN A 51 9.75 10.73 17.28
CA GLN A 51 11.07 10.12 17.14
C GLN A 51 12.14 11.06 16.58
N VAL A 52 11.75 12.09 15.83
CA VAL A 52 12.68 13.13 15.34
C VAL A 52 12.96 14.16 16.44
N GLN A 53 11.94 14.53 17.22
CA GLN A 53 12.04 15.56 18.25
C GLN A 53 12.73 15.06 19.53
N ASP A 54 12.40 13.84 19.96
CA ASP A 54 12.90 13.22 21.18
C ASP A 54 13.09 11.73 20.92
N PHE A 55 14.27 11.36 20.42
CA PHE A 55 14.54 9.99 20.02
C PHE A 55 14.64 9.06 21.23
N HIS A 56 13.78 8.05 21.26
CA HIS A 56 13.87 6.92 22.17
C HIS A 56 13.50 5.64 21.43
N PRO A 57 14.21 4.51 21.61
CA PRO A 57 13.87 3.27 20.91
C PRO A 57 12.42 2.84 21.15
N ILE A 58 11.64 2.76 20.08
CA ILE A 58 10.34 2.11 20.06
C ILE A 58 10.47 0.67 19.55
N TRP A 59 9.72 -0.24 20.18
CA TRP A 59 9.76 -1.67 19.89
C TRP A 59 8.64 -2.13 18.96
N ILE A 60 7.60 -1.30 18.84
CA ILE A 60 6.40 -1.52 18.02
C ILE A 60 6.05 -0.26 17.24
N GLY A 61 5.35 -0.44 16.13
CA GLY A 61 4.60 0.58 15.43
C GLY A 61 3.10 0.40 15.67
N VAL A 62 2.31 0.60 14.62
CA VAL A 62 0.85 0.59 14.72
C VAL A 62 0.24 -0.81 14.85
N SER A 63 -0.97 -0.88 15.39
CA SER A 63 -1.76 -2.10 15.47
C SER A 63 -2.21 -2.57 14.08
N ALA A 64 -2.01 -3.85 13.77
CA ALA A 64 -2.41 -4.47 12.52
C ALA A 64 -3.93 -4.69 12.50
N GLY A 65 -4.66 -3.82 11.80
CA GLY A 65 -6.11 -3.95 11.60
C GLY A 65 -6.92 -3.95 12.91
N ASN A 66 -6.42 -3.23 13.93
CA ASN A 66 -7.00 -3.16 15.28
C ASN A 66 -7.21 -4.55 15.94
N THR A 67 -6.37 -5.52 15.60
CA THR A 67 -6.45 -6.90 16.14
C THR A 67 -5.80 -7.07 17.51
N GLY A 68 -5.08 -6.04 17.99
CA GLY A 68 -4.20 -6.13 19.15
C GLY A 68 -2.84 -6.76 18.83
N PHE A 69 -2.53 -7.04 17.56
CA PHE A 69 -1.17 -7.38 17.13
C PHE A 69 -0.49 -6.09 16.67
N TYR A 70 0.62 -5.72 17.31
CA TYR A 70 1.39 -4.55 16.91
C TYR A 70 2.47 -4.92 15.90
N LEU A 71 2.54 -4.15 14.81
CA LEU A 71 3.62 -4.27 13.83
C LEU A 71 4.95 -3.79 14.44
N GLY A 72 6.06 -4.19 13.85
CA GLY A 72 7.38 -3.67 14.21
C GLY A 72 7.56 -2.21 13.76
N PRO A 73 8.57 -1.50 14.30
CA PRO A 73 8.69 -0.04 14.20
C PRO A 73 9.31 0.47 12.89
N ALA A 74 9.67 -0.42 11.94
CA ALA A 74 10.49 -0.02 10.80
C ALA A 74 9.77 0.97 9.86
N PHE A 75 8.45 0.84 9.70
CA PHE A 75 7.67 1.80 8.93
C PHE A 75 7.64 3.18 9.61
N THR A 76 7.53 3.22 10.94
CA THR A 76 7.58 4.46 11.72
C THR A 76 8.96 5.11 11.62
N TYR A 77 10.06 4.34 11.71
CA TYR A 77 11.41 4.89 11.50
C TYR A 77 11.65 5.38 10.07
N LEU A 78 11.05 4.74 9.06
CA LEU A 78 11.09 5.25 7.69
C LEU A 78 10.37 6.61 7.58
N ASN A 79 9.20 6.77 8.21
CA ASN A 79 8.52 8.05 8.27
C ASN A 79 9.33 9.09 9.04
N ALA A 80 9.95 8.71 10.16
CA ALA A 80 10.80 9.60 10.97
C ALA A 80 12.00 10.10 10.17
N LEU A 81 12.66 9.23 9.39
CA LEU A 81 13.76 9.61 8.50
C LEU A 81 13.31 10.64 7.46
N LEU A 82 12.13 10.46 6.86
CA LEU A 82 11.58 11.43 5.90
C LEU A 82 11.26 12.74 6.60
N PHE A 83 10.63 12.69 7.78
CA PHE A 83 10.30 13.89 8.54
C PHE A 83 11.51 14.66 9.05
N PHE A 84 12.61 13.99 9.34
CA PHE A 84 13.88 14.64 9.63
C PHE A 84 14.31 15.56 8.48
N PHE A 85 14.19 15.11 7.22
CA PHE A 85 14.54 15.93 6.05
C PHE A 85 13.52 17.03 5.75
N SER A 86 12.25 16.85 6.12
CA SER A 86 11.19 17.85 5.85
C SER A 86 10.89 18.78 7.01
N GLY A 87 11.55 18.62 8.17
CA GLY A 87 11.18 19.33 9.39
C GLY A 87 9.76 19.01 9.86
N GLY A 88 9.30 17.78 9.65
CA GLY A 88 7.97 17.31 10.05
C GLY A 88 6.84 17.63 9.06
N ASP A 89 7.14 18.28 7.93
CA ASP A 89 6.13 18.55 6.90
C ASP A 89 5.76 17.23 6.17
N PRO A 90 4.46 16.81 6.18
CA PRO A 90 4.02 15.57 5.55
C PRO A 90 4.04 15.61 4.02
N LEU A 91 4.31 16.77 3.40
CA LEU A 91 4.47 16.89 1.96
C LEU A 91 5.59 15.99 1.41
N ILE A 92 6.62 15.68 2.21
CA ILE A 92 7.65 14.73 1.77
C ILE A 92 7.11 13.33 1.51
N LEU A 93 6.09 12.90 2.27
CA LEU A 93 5.45 11.60 2.10
C LEU A 93 4.70 11.54 0.76
N ALA A 94 4.11 12.66 0.34
CA ALA A 94 3.41 12.79 -0.94
C ALA A 94 4.33 12.54 -2.15
N TYR A 95 5.61 12.91 -2.04
CA TYR A 95 6.59 12.64 -3.09
C TYR A 95 7.27 11.28 -2.93
N PHE A 96 7.45 10.82 -1.70
CA PHE A 96 8.06 9.51 -1.45
C PHE A 96 7.15 8.34 -1.84
N ALA A 97 5.83 8.46 -1.68
CA ALA A 97 4.87 7.41 -2.08
C ALA A 97 5.00 7.00 -3.57
N PRO A 98 4.88 7.93 -4.54
CA PRO A 98 5.03 7.59 -5.96
C PRO A 98 6.46 7.17 -6.32
N LEU A 99 7.50 7.57 -5.56
CA LEU A 99 8.85 7.04 -5.72
C LEU A 99 8.91 5.54 -5.36
N LEU A 100 8.24 5.12 -4.30
CA LEU A 100 8.12 3.70 -3.93
C LEU A 100 7.31 2.92 -4.99
N GLY A 101 6.26 3.53 -5.54
CA GLY A 101 5.53 3.00 -6.69
C GLY A 101 6.43 2.82 -7.93
N LEU A 102 7.29 3.80 -8.23
CA LEU A 102 8.28 3.70 -9.31
C LEU A 102 9.30 2.58 -9.05
N ALA A 103 9.80 2.44 -7.83
CA ALA A 103 10.68 1.33 -7.44
C ALA A 103 10.00 -0.04 -7.64
N THR A 104 8.69 -0.12 -7.41
CA THR A 104 7.88 -1.32 -7.69
C THR A 104 7.85 -1.62 -9.19
N VAL A 105 7.62 -0.63 -10.06
CA VAL A 105 7.62 -0.81 -11.52
C VAL A 105 8.98 -1.28 -12.04
N ILE A 106 10.06 -0.66 -11.57
CA ILE A 106 11.43 -1.03 -11.95
C ILE A 106 11.71 -2.47 -11.51
N SER A 107 11.33 -2.83 -10.29
CA SER A 107 11.45 -4.19 -9.77
C SER A 107 10.61 -5.18 -10.58
N LEU A 108 9.40 -4.79 -10.98
CA LEU A 108 8.50 -5.61 -11.80
C LEU A 108 9.11 -5.90 -13.18
N TYR A 109 9.69 -4.88 -13.83
CA TYR A 109 10.42 -5.04 -15.08
C TYR A 109 11.61 -5.99 -14.91
N PHE A 110 12.47 -5.69 -13.93
CA PHE A 110 13.67 -6.49 -13.67
C PHE A 110 13.31 -7.96 -13.40
N VAL A 111 12.47 -8.23 -12.42
CA VAL A 111 12.09 -9.60 -12.04
C VAL A 111 11.40 -10.32 -13.20
N SER A 112 10.45 -9.69 -13.88
CA SER A 112 9.75 -10.34 -15.00
C SER A 112 10.68 -10.65 -16.17
N SER A 113 11.70 -9.81 -16.41
CA SER A 113 12.68 -10.04 -17.48
C SER A 113 13.59 -11.24 -17.18
N GLN A 114 13.95 -11.41 -15.90
CA GLN A 114 14.82 -12.49 -15.43
C GLN A 114 14.08 -13.83 -15.34
N LEU A 115 12.80 -13.82 -14.97
CA LEU A 115 12.03 -15.03 -14.78
C LEU A 115 11.38 -15.53 -16.08
N PHE A 116 10.81 -14.63 -16.86
CA PHE A 116 9.99 -14.96 -18.02
C PHE A 116 10.67 -14.52 -19.33
N SER A 117 10.47 -13.28 -19.77
CA SER A 117 11.10 -12.72 -20.96
C SER A 117 11.09 -11.19 -20.95
N PRO A 118 11.92 -10.51 -21.77
CA PRO A 118 11.88 -9.05 -21.88
C PRO A 118 10.51 -8.50 -22.33
N SER A 119 9.78 -9.23 -23.19
CA SER A 119 8.44 -8.83 -23.64
C SER A 119 7.43 -8.86 -22.48
N VAL A 120 7.45 -9.94 -21.68
CA VAL A 120 6.62 -10.03 -20.46
C VAL A 120 6.96 -8.87 -19.52
N ALA A 121 8.24 -8.57 -19.32
CA ALA A 121 8.67 -7.48 -18.47
C ALA A 121 8.12 -6.12 -18.89
N ILE A 122 8.17 -5.80 -20.18
CA ILE A 122 7.63 -4.56 -20.73
C ILE A 122 6.12 -4.49 -20.48
N PHE A 123 5.37 -5.51 -20.90
CA PHE A 123 3.91 -5.47 -20.77
C PHE A 123 3.44 -5.49 -19.33
N SER A 124 4.02 -6.31 -18.45
CA SER A 124 3.65 -6.35 -17.03
C SER A 124 3.87 -5.03 -16.32
N SER A 125 4.98 -4.35 -16.64
CA SER A 125 5.32 -3.06 -16.06
C SER A 125 4.43 -1.94 -16.60
N LEU A 126 4.10 -1.96 -17.89
CA LEU A 126 3.15 -1.01 -18.50
C LEU A 126 1.71 -1.24 -17.99
N ILE A 127 1.32 -2.48 -17.70
CA ILE A 127 0.00 -2.79 -17.11
C ILE A 127 -0.08 -2.29 -15.67
N TYR A 128 0.90 -2.63 -14.82
CA TYR A 128 0.95 -2.15 -13.44
C TYR A 128 0.95 -0.61 -13.43
N ALA A 129 1.75 -0.01 -14.31
CA ALA A 129 1.89 1.44 -14.38
C ALA A 129 0.72 2.18 -15.01
N GLY A 130 0.07 1.55 -15.98
CA GLY A 130 -1.13 2.06 -16.63
C GLY A 130 -2.39 1.86 -15.78
N SER A 131 -2.41 0.98 -14.78
CA SER A 131 -3.58 0.79 -13.93
C SER A 131 -3.87 2.05 -13.10
N PRO A 132 -5.04 2.72 -13.29
CA PRO A 132 -5.39 3.89 -12.49
C PRO A 132 -5.57 3.55 -11.01
N LEU A 133 -6.03 2.34 -10.69
CA LEU A 133 -6.17 1.85 -9.31
C LEU A 133 -4.81 1.75 -8.61
N LEU A 134 -3.82 1.13 -9.26
CA LEU A 134 -2.47 1.03 -8.70
C LEU A 134 -1.76 2.38 -8.63
N ASN A 135 -2.00 3.27 -9.59
CA ASN A 135 -1.53 4.65 -9.52
C ASN A 135 -2.06 5.36 -8.26
N PHE A 136 -3.35 5.19 -7.94
CA PHE A 136 -3.94 5.75 -6.73
C PHE A 136 -3.32 5.14 -5.47
N PHE A 137 -3.18 3.80 -5.39
CA PHE A 137 -2.51 3.15 -4.24
C PHE A 137 -1.05 3.57 -4.07
N ASP A 138 -0.29 3.70 -5.16
CA ASP A 138 1.11 4.16 -5.14
C ASP A 138 1.23 5.62 -4.63
N ARG A 139 0.16 6.42 -4.67
CA ARG A 139 0.15 7.82 -4.17
C ARG A 139 -0.17 7.95 -2.69
N ARG A 140 -0.53 6.85 -2.02
CA ARG A 140 -0.74 6.83 -0.59
C ARG A 140 0.49 6.26 0.11
N PHE A 141 0.87 6.87 1.23
CA PHE A 141 1.99 6.41 2.03
C PHE A 141 1.52 5.94 3.41
N TRP A 142 1.46 4.62 3.56
CA TRP A 142 1.02 3.94 4.79
C TRP A 142 1.68 2.56 4.90
N ASN A 143 1.38 1.85 5.98
CA ASN A 143 1.86 0.50 6.25
C ASN A 143 1.76 -0.49 5.07
N PRO A 144 0.64 -0.56 4.32
CA PRO A 144 0.55 -1.40 3.12
C PRO A 144 1.39 -0.97 1.91
N SER A 145 1.96 0.24 1.85
CA SER A 145 2.62 0.75 0.62
C SER A 145 3.78 -0.11 0.14
N PRO A 146 4.61 -0.74 1.02
CA PRO A 146 5.67 -1.65 0.57
C PRO A 146 5.19 -3.02 0.04
N ILE A 147 3.92 -3.40 0.19
CA ILE A 147 3.42 -4.74 -0.17
C ILE A 147 3.72 -5.12 -1.62
N PRO A 148 3.44 -4.29 -2.65
CA PRO A 148 3.74 -4.63 -4.04
C PRO A 148 5.22 -4.95 -4.26
N LEU A 149 6.11 -4.09 -3.76
CA LEU A 149 7.55 -4.25 -3.87
C LEU A 149 8.02 -5.57 -3.21
N LEU A 150 7.61 -5.81 -1.97
CA LEU A 150 7.96 -7.04 -1.24
C LEU A 150 7.39 -8.29 -1.91
N THR A 151 6.20 -8.21 -2.51
CA THR A 151 5.57 -9.33 -3.24
C THR A 151 6.43 -9.75 -4.44
N ILE A 152 6.94 -8.79 -5.21
CA ILE A 152 7.78 -9.04 -6.39
C ILE A 152 9.10 -9.72 -5.98
N TRP A 153 9.75 -9.18 -4.95
CA TRP A 153 11.02 -9.71 -4.46
C TRP A 153 10.87 -11.05 -3.75
N LEU A 154 9.72 -11.29 -3.10
CA LEU A 154 9.40 -12.60 -2.54
C LEU A 154 9.25 -13.65 -3.64
N LEU A 155 8.48 -13.36 -4.69
CA LEU A 155 8.35 -14.23 -5.86
C LEU A 155 9.72 -14.54 -6.48
N TYR A 156 10.53 -13.50 -6.71
CA TYR A 156 11.87 -13.66 -7.29
C TYR A 156 12.76 -14.54 -6.43
N SER A 157 12.81 -14.28 -5.12
CA SER A 157 13.64 -15.04 -4.17
C SER A 157 13.20 -16.50 -4.07
N LEU A 158 11.90 -16.77 -4.03
CA LEU A 158 11.36 -18.14 -4.02
C LEU A 158 11.60 -18.88 -5.33
N TYR A 159 11.61 -18.18 -6.46
CA TYR A 159 11.99 -18.79 -7.73
C TYR A 159 13.48 -19.15 -7.75
N LYS A 160 14.34 -18.22 -7.33
CA LYS A 160 15.80 -18.40 -7.33
C LYS A 160 16.25 -19.44 -6.29
N SER A 161 15.55 -19.55 -5.15
CA SER A 161 15.86 -20.52 -4.09
C SER A 161 15.77 -21.97 -4.52
N GLN A 162 14.98 -22.26 -5.57
CA GLN A 162 14.88 -23.61 -6.13
C GLN A 162 16.18 -24.07 -6.81
N LYS A 163 17.01 -23.12 -7.28
CA LYS A 163 18.32 -23.39 -7.89
C LYS A 163 19.48 -23.13 -6.94
N ASP A 164 19.41 -22.05 -6.15
CA ASP A 164 20.44 -21.65 -5.20
C ASP A 164 19.80 -21.34 -3.85
N THR A 165 20.00 -22.22 -2.87
CA THR A 165 19.31 -22.15 -1.57
C THR A 165 19.65 -20.90 -0.77
N ARG A 166 20.75 -20.18 -1.09
CA ARG A 166 21.12 -18.91 -0.43
C ARG A 166 20.03 -17.83 -0.55
N TRP A 167 19.19 -17.90 -1.58
CA TRP A 167 18.05 -16.98 -1.73
C TRP A 167 17.00 -17.12 -0.62
N PHE A 168 17.00 -18.21 0.16
CA PHE A 168 16.16 -18.30 1.37
C PHE A 168 16.55 -17.26 2.44
N ILE A 169 17.78 -16.73 2.42
CA ILE A 169 18.18 -15.63 3.31
C ILE A 169 17.35 -14.38 2.99
N LEU A 170 17.17 -14.05 1.70
CA LEU A 170 16.33 -12.93 1.28
C LEU A 170 14.84 -13.19 1.53
N VAL A 171 14.37 -14.43 1.34
CA VAL A 171 12.99 -14.81 1.75
C VAL A 171 12.80 -14.53 3.24
N SER A 172 13.77 -14.94 4.07
CA SER A 172 13.75 -14.71 5.51
C SER A 172 13.71 -13.22 5.85
N ALA A 173 14.58 -12.42 5.22
CA ALA A 173 14.60 -10.97 5.39
C ALA A 173 13.24 -10.33 5.05
N ILE A 174 12.66 -10.69 3.90
CA ILE A 174 11.36 -10.17 3.48
C ILE A 174 10.27 -10.56 4.47
N MET A 175 10.20 -11.83 4.89
CA MET A 175 9.18 -12.29 5.84
C MET A 175 9.33 -11.67 7.23
N ALA A 176 10.55 -11.30 7.63
CA ALA A 176 10.77 -10.48 8.82
C ALA A 176 10.25 -9.06 8.60
N THR A 177 10.63 -8.39 7.51
CA THR A 177 10.14 -7.03 7.16
C THR A 177 8.62 -6.95 7.08
N VAL A 178 7.95 -8.01 6.61
CA VAL A 178 6.48 -8.13 6.59
C VAL A 178 5.86 -7.82 7.97
N LEU A 179 6.49 -8.26 9.07
CA LEU A 179 6.02 -8.00 10.43
C LEU A 179 6.17 -6.53 10.86
N HIS A 180 6.93 -5.71 10.13
CA HIS A 180 7.04 -4.27 10.38
C HIS A 180 6.12 -3.43 9.49
N VAL A 181 5.60 -3.99 8.39
CA VAL A 181 4.82 -3.23 7.42
C VAL A 181 3.36 -3.66 7.39
N HIS A 182 3.07 -4.95 7.15
CA HIS A 182 1.68 -5.42 7.04
C HIS A 182 1.58 -6.95 7.02
N LEU A 183 0.65 -7.52 7.80
CA LEU A 183 0.53 -8.98 7.97
C LEU A 183 -0.01 -9.75 6.77
N SER A 184 -0.57 -9.08 5.75
CA SER A 184 -1.17 -9.75 4.59
C SER A 184 -0.20 -10.71 3.91
N LEU A 185 1.10 -10.38 3.85
CA LEU A 185 2.11 -11.21 3.20
C LEU A 185 2.46 -12.50 3.97
N LEU A 186 2.07 -12.62 5.24
CA LEU A 186 2.25 -13.86 6.02
C LEU A 186 1.49 -15.04 5.41
N MET A 187 0.46 -14.79 4.58
CA MET A 187 -0.26 -15.83 3.85
C MET A 187 0.63 -16.70 2.94
N PHE A 188 1.84 -16.24 2.60
CA PHE A 188 2.78 -17.01 1.79
C PHE A 188 3.61 -18.04 2.57
N TRP A 189 3.48 -18.13 3.90
CA TRP A 189 4.19 -19.16 4.68
C TRP A 189 3.99 -20.59 4.18
N PRO A 190 2.79 -21.07 3.81
CA PRO A 190 2.61 -22.43 3.31
C PRO A 190 3.46 -22.75 2.08
N VAL A 191 3.56 -21.83 1.10
CA VAL A 191 4.41 -22.04 -0.09
C VAL A 191 5.90 -21.95 0.26
N ILE A 192 6.27 -21.09 1.19
CA ILE A 192 7.65 -20.97 1.68
C ILE A 192 8.07 -22.27 2.38
N ILE A 193 7.27 -22.77 3.32
CA ILE A 193 7.52 -24.01 4.07
C ILE A 193 7.63 -25.18 3.10
N PHE A 194 6.72 -25.29 2.12
CA PHE A 194 6.78 -26.33 1.11
C PHE A 194 8.11 -26.29 0.33
N LEU A 195 8.56 -25.11 -0.12
CA LEU A 195 9.81 -24.98 -0.88
C LEU A 195 11.06 -25.23 -0.03
N VAL A 196 11.04 -24.83 1.25
CA VAL A 196 12.09 -25.14 2.22
C VAL A 196 12.16 -26.64 2.46
N PHE A 197 11.04 -27.31 2.71
CA PHE A 197 10.97 -28.76 2.91
C PHE A 197 11.47 -29.52 1.68
N LYS A 198 11.01 -29.14 0.49
CA LYS A 198 11.46 -29.70 -0.79
C LYS A 198 12.98 -29.53 -1.00
N SER A 199 13.55 -28.45 -0.46
CA SER A 199 14.96 -28.12 -0.62
C SER A 199 15.81 -28.49 0.59
N PHE A 200 15.24 -29.11 1.62
CA PHE A 200 15.85 -29.23 2.95
C PHE A 200 17.27 -29.78 2.92
N LYS A 201 17.48 -30.89 2.20
CA LYS A 201 18.80 -31.55 2.04
C LYS A 201 19.84 -30.71 1.26
N ARG A 202 19.40 -29.70 0.50
CA ARG A 202 20.25 -28.80 -0.30
C ARG A 202 20.57 -27.48 0.42
N ILE A 203 19.90 -27.19 1.53
CA ILE A 203 20.16 -25.97 2.29
C ILE A 203 21.40 -26.22 3.15
N THR A 204 22.46 -25.46 2.91
CA THR A 204 23.70 -25.56 3.68
C THR A 204 23.48 -25.01 5.10
N PHE A 205 24.29 -25.48 6.05
CA PHE A 205 24.23 -25.01 7.44
C PHE A 205 24.40 -23.49 7.56
N SER A 206 25.33 -22.91 6.77
CA SER A 206 25.53 -21.46 6.69
C SER A 206 24.27 -20.73 6.20
N THR A 207 23.55 -21.30 5.22
CA THR A 207 22.29 -20.72 4.74
C THR A 207 21.19 -20.79 5.80
N TRP A 208 21.09 -21.90 6.53
CA TRP A 208 20.16 -22.04 7.66
C TRP A 208 20.42 -20.99 8.73
N ILE A 209 21.65 -20.92 9.25
CA ILE A 209 22.02 -19.94 10.27
C ILE A 209 21.80 -18.53 9.77
N SER A 210 22.26 -18.19 8.57
CA SER A 210 22.12 -16.83 8.03
C SER A 210 20.65 -16.45 7.90
N SER A 211 19.78 -17.37 7.47
CA SER A 211 18.34 -17.12 7.37
C SER A 211 17.73 -16.86 8.74
N VAL A 212 18.08 -17.66 9.76
CA VAL A 212 17.57 -17.51 11.13
C VAL A 212 18.09 -16.22 11.76
N VAL A 213 19.39 -15.95 11.67
CA VAL A 213 20.01 -14.73 12.22
C VAL A 213 19.40 -13.49 11.58
N VAL A 214 19.27 -13.44 10.25
CA VAL A 214 18.66 -12.31 9.56
C VAL A 214 17.21 -12.11 10.00
N TYR A 215 16.44 -13.20 10.15
CA TYR A 215 15.07 -13.11 10.67
C TYR A 215 15.04 -12.49 12.06
N LEU A 216 15.78 -13.08 13.01
CA LEU A 216 15.81 -12.70 14.42
C LEU A 216 16.32 -11.27 14.63
N VAL A 217 17.34 -10.86 13.87
CA VAL A 217 17.86 -9.48 13.94
C VAL A 217 16.80 -8.49 13.50
N LEU A 218 16.12 -8.75 12.38
CA LEU A 218 15.09 -7.83 11.89
C LEU A 218 13.87 -7.78 12.82
N ILE A 219 13.39 -8.93 13.31
CA ILE A 219 12.25 -8.96 14.24
C ILE A 219 12.62 -8.63 15.69
N SER A 220 13.89 -8.34 15.98
CA SER A 220 14.36 -8.12 17.36
C SER A 220 13.57 -7.06 18.13
N PRO A 221 13.07 -5.95 17.54
CA PRO A 221 12.23 -5.00 18.28
C PRO A 221 10.95 -5.67 18.79
N LEU A 222 10.31 -6.52 17.99
CA LEU A 222 9.11 -7.25 18.39
C LEU A 222 9.39 -8.28 19.48
N LEU A 223 10.56 -8.93 19.44
CA LEU A 223 10.99 -9.86 20.50
C LEU A 223 11.20 -9.14 21.84
N VAL A 224 11.78 -7.93 21.81
CA VAL A 224 11.93 -7.09 23.00
C VAL A 224 10.56 -6.65 23.53
N PHE A 225 9.67 -6.19 22.64
CA PHE A 225 8.31 -5.83 23.01
C PHE A 225 7.60 -7.00 23.71
N ASP A 226 7.58 -8.17 23.10
CA ASP A 226 6.91 -9.34 23.68
C ASP A 226 7.51 -9.73 25.03
N LYS A 227 8.84 -9.70 25.17
CA LYS A 227 9.47 -10.01 26.46
C LYS A 227 9.03 -9.04 27.57
N VAL A 228 8.91 -7.75 27.27
CA VAL A 228 8.50 -6.72 28.23
C VAL A 228 6.99 -6.73 28.50
N HIS A 229 6.19 -7.20 27.55
CA HIS A 229 4.72 -7.19 27.62
C HIS A 229 4.13 -8.59 27.78
N ASN A 230 4.83 -9.52 28.45
CA ASN A 230 4.33 -10.86 28.76
C ASN A 230 3.86 -11.66 27.53
N PHE A 231 4.56 -11.51 26.41
CA PHE A 231 4.30 -12.16 25.12
C PHE A 231 2.94 -11.80 24.51
N ASP A 232 2.47 -10.56 24.71
CA ASP A 232 1.15 -10.11 24.25
C ASP A 232 0.95 -10.27 22.73
N ASN A 233 1.92 -9.85 21.91
CA ASN A 233 1.85 -9.97 20.45
C ASN A 233 1.84 -11.44 20.01
N LEU A 234 2.70 -12.28 20.59
CA LEU A 234 2.74 -13.72 20.30
C LEU A 234 1.45 -14.46 20.71
N ARG A 235 0.75 -13.96 21.73
CA ARG A 235 -0.55 -14.50 22.17
C ARG A 235 -1.72 -14.00 21.33
N THR A 236 -1.58 -12.90 20.58
CA THR A 236 -2.68 -12.33 19.79
C THR A 236 -3.33 -13.31 18.80
N PRO A 237 -2.60 -14.10 17.99
CA PRO A 237 -3.22 -15.07 17.09
C PRO A 237 -4.12 -16.07 17.83
N LEU A 238 -3.73 -16.53 19.03
CA LEU A 238 -4.55 -17.41 19.86
C LEU A 238 -5.80 -16.69 20.35
N ARG A 239 -5.67 -15.44 20.82
CA ARG A 239 -6.80 -14.59 21.23
C ARG A 239 -7.80 -14.41 20.09
N MET A 240 -7.32 -14.18 18.86
CA MET A 240 -8.16 -14.02 17.67
C MET A 240 -8.90 -15.29 17.28
N LEU A 241 -8.31 -16.47 17.49
CA LEU A 241 -8.99 -17.75 17.25
C LEU A 241 -10.10 -18.01 18.29
N THR A 242 -9.90 -17.53 19.52
CA THR A 242 -10.89 -17.69 20.60
C THR A 242 -11.93 -16.58 20.65
N SER A 243 -11.67 -15.43 20.03
CA SER A 243 -12.62 -14.32 20.00
C SER A 243 -13.83 -14.68 19.14
N GLN A 244 -15.01 -14.73 19.75
CA GLN A 244 -16.27 -14.92 19.02
C GLN A 244 -16.54 -13.69 18.17
N SER A 245 -16.52 -13.84 16.84
CA SER A 245 -17.00 -12.79 15.95
C SER A 245 -18.52 -12.85 15.88
N ASN A 246 -19.20 -11.73 16.15
CA ASN A 246 -20.68 -11.63 16.03
C ASN A 246 -21.20 -11.84 14.60
N THR A 247 -20.33 -11.82 13.59
CA THR A 247 -20.68 -11.99 12.18
C THR A 247 -19.95 -13.20 11.61
N SER A 248 -20.71 -14.18 11.11
CA SER A 248 -20.12 -15.41 10.60
C SER A 248 -19.36 -15.18 9.30
N MET A 249 -18.48 -16.12 8.94
CA MET A 249 -17.77 -16.10 7.66
C MET A 249 -18.74 -16.17 6.46
N ILE A 250 -19.88 -16.85 6.63
CA ILE A 250 -20.91 -16.98 5.60
C ILE A 250 -21.54 -15.61 5.30
N ASP A 251 -21.83 -14.82 6.34
CA ASP A 251 -22.43 -13.48 6.18
C ASP A 251 -21.47 -12.49 5.50
N ARG A 252 -20.16 -12.66 5.70
CA ARG A 252 -19.12 -11.80 5.08
C ARG A 252 -18.84 -12.16 3.63
N MET A 253 -19.07 -13.40 3.22
CA MET A 253 -18.65 -13.92 1.93
C MET A 253 -19.27 -13.16 0.73
N PRO A 254 -20.58 -12.83 0.70
CA PRO A 254 -21.17 -12.07 -0.40
C PRO A 254 -20.48 -10.72 -0.63
N GLY A 255 -20.20 -9.97 0.45
CA GLY A 255 -19.52 -8.67 0.37
C GLY A 255 -18.08 -8.80 -0.14
N ARG A 256 -17.36 -9.85 0.25
CA ARG A 256 -15.99 -10.12 -0.21
C ARG A 256 -15.94 -10.57 -1.66
N LEU A 257 -16.87 -11.41 -2.09
CA LEU A 257 -17.00 -11.83 -3.49
C LEU A 257 -17.35 -10.63 -4.37
N SER A 258 -18.30 -9.79 -3.92
CA SER A 258 -18.65 -8.54 -4.60
C SER A 258 -17.46 -7.59 -4.72
N THR A 259 -16.70 -7.40 -3.63
CA THR A 259 -15.49 -6.55 -3.64
C THR A 259 -14.41 -7.13 -4.56
N THR A 260 -14.20 -8.44 -4.53
CA THR A 260 -13.25 -9.14 -5.42
C THR A 260 -13.67 -8.96 -6.88
N TRP A 261 -14.96 -9.17 -7.19
CA TRP A 261 -15.50 -9.00 -8.52
C TRP A 261 -15.33 -7.56 -9.03
N ASN A 262 -15.55 -6.58 -8.16
CA ASN A 262 -15.33 -5.17 -8.48
C ASN A 262 -13.84 -4.87 -8.71
N SER A 263 -12.98 -5.36 -7.82
CA SER A 263 -11.51 -5.25 -7.92
C SER A 263 -10.97 -5.75 -9.27
N LEU A 264 -11.52 -6.85 -9.79
CA LEU A 264 -11.16 -7.41 -11.10
C LEU A 264 -11.44 -6.46 -12.27
N SER A 265 -12.47 -5.61 -12.19
CA SER A 265 -12.73 -4.55 -13.17
C SER A 265 -11.88 -3.32 -12.88
N ARG A 266 -11.82 -2.89 -11.61
CA ARG A 266 -11.16 -1.65 -11.18
C ARG A 266 -9.67 -1.64 -11.44
N PHE A 267 -9.04 -2.81 -11.46
CA PHE A 267 -7.66 -2.97 -11.89
C PHE A 267 -7.39 -2.35 -13.27
N TRP A 268 -8.35 -2.41 -14.19
CA TRP A 268 -8.23 -1.88 -15.56
C TRP A 268 -8.77 -0.47 -15.73
N TYR A 269 -9.80 -0.10 -14.96
CA TYR A 269 -10.55 1.12 -15.18
C TYR A 269 -11.11 1.69 -13.88
N LEU A 270 -10.94 2.99 -13.70
CA LEU A 270 -11.65 3.79 -12.71
C LEU A 270 -12.40 4.91 -13.43
N ARG A 271 -13.58 5.29 -12.92
CA ARG A 271 -14.40 6.31 -13.58
C ARG A 271 -13.70 7.68 -13.59
N PRO A 272 -13.80 8.46 -14.67
CA PRO A 272 -13.40 9.86 -14.69
C PRO A 272 -14.12 10.68 -13.61
N ARG A 273 -13.56 11.83 -13.21
CA ARG A 273 -14.12 12.72 -12.17
C ARG A 273 -14.36 12.04 -10.82
N THR A 274 -13.54 11.05 -10.49
CA THR A 274 -13.49 10.43 -9.16
C THR A 274 -12.42 11.09 -8.28
N SER A 275 -12.27 10.65 -7.04
CA SER A 275 -11.21 11.08 -6.12
C SER A 275 -10.47 9.87 -5.54
N VAL A 276 -9.21 10.06 -5.12
CA VAL A 276 -8.41 9.00 -4.50
C VAL A 276 -9.09 8.51 -3.21
N GLN A 277 -9.65 9.42 -2.43
CA GLN A 277 -10.37 9.09 -1.19
C GLN A 277 -11.62 8.25 -1.47
N ALA A 278 -12.47 8.64 -2.43
CA ALA A 278 -13.67 7.87 -2.80
C ALA A 278 -13.31 6.47 -3.30
N GLU A 279 -12.31 6.35 -4.17
CA GLU A 279 -11.89 5.05 -4.71
C GLU A 279 -11.27 4.14 -3.65
N MET A 280 -10.54 4.70 -2.69
CA MET A 280 -9.98 3.91 -1.62
C MET A 280 -10.97 3.62 -0.48
N GLY A 281 -12.19 4.16 -0.55
CA GLY A 281 -13.22 3.99 0.49
C GLY A 281 -12.95 4.82 1.75
N PHE A 282 -12.31 5.97 1.62
CA PHE A 282 -12.06 6.92 2.72
C PHE A 282 -12.92 8.18 2.58
N GLY A 283 -13.51 8.61 3.71
CA GLY A 283 -14.27 9.87 3.81
C GLY A 283 -15.63 9.86 3.11
N GLY A 284 -16.37 10.97 3.24
CA GLY A 284 -17.66 11.20 2.59
C GLY A 284 -17.58 11.60 1.10
N ALA A 285 -16.40 11.49 0.48
CA ALA A 285 -16.09 12.07 -0.83
C ALA A 285 -16.71 11.33 -2.05
N GLY A 286 -17.63 10.39 -1.81
CA GLY A 286 -18.39 9.68 -2.84
C GLY A 286 -18.21 8.16 -2.80
N THR A 287 -18.77 7.49 -3.81
CA THR A 287 -18.71 6.03 -3.94
C THR A 287 -17.51 5.57 -4.77
N PRO A 288 -16.91 4.40 -4.48
CA PRO A 288 -15.92 3.80 -5.37
C PRO A 288 -16.51 3.49 -6.75
N THR A 289 -15.66 3.38 -7.77
CA THR A 289 -16.07 2.90 -9.10
C THR A 289 -16.69 1.50 -8.99
N GLY A 290 -17.84 1.30 -9.63
CA GLY A 290 -18.50 0.00 -9.72
C GLY A 290 -17.88 -0.92 -10.78
N SER A 291 -18.27 -2.20 -10.76
CA SER A 291 -17.75 -3.18 -11.70
C SER A 291 -18.31 -3.01 -13.12
N ILE A 292 -17.46 -3.08 -14.13
CA ILE A 292 -17.87 -3.27 -15.53
C ILE A 292 -17.78 -4.77 -15.84
N LEU A 293 -18.92 -5.41 -16.11
CA LEU A 293 -19.05 -6.86 -16.33
C LEU A 293 -18.00 -7.40 -17.32
N LEU A 294 -17.77 -6.69 -18.44
CA LEU A 294 -16.80 -7.10 -19.46
C LEU A 294 -15.37 -7.15 -18.91
N LEU A 295 -14.96 -6.15 -18.11
CA LEU A 295 -13.60 -6.08 -17.56
C LEU A 295 -13.39 -7.10 -16.44
N SER A 296 -14.38 -7.31 -15.57
CA SER A 296 -14.32 -8.38 -14.57
C SER A 296 -14.25 -9.76 -15.23
N SER A 297 -15.03 -9.97 -16.30
CA SER A 297 -15.01 -11.22 -17.08
C SER A 297 -13.68 -11.41 -17.81
N PHE A 298 -13.09 -10.34 -18.35
CA PHE A 298 -11.77 -10.37 -18.96
C PHE A 298 -10.69 -10.77 -17.95
N SER A 299 -10.71 -10.19 -16.76
CA SER A 299 -9.81 -10.58 -15.67
C SER A 299 -9.99 -12.03 -15.26
N LEU A 300 -11.24 -12.50 -15.14
CA LEU A 300 -11.52 -13.90 -14.83
C LEU A 300 -10.99 -14.83 -15.94
N GLY A 301 -11.11 -14.42 -17.21
CA GLY A 301 -10.49 -15.11 -18.34
C GLY A 301 -8.97 -15.22 -18.20
N ILE A 302 -8.29 -14.14 -17.80
CA ILE A 302 -6.84 -14.17 -17.51
C ILE A 302 -6.53 -15.15 -16.38
N LEU A 303 -7.34 -15.18 -15.33
CA LEU A 303 -7.17 -16.13 -14.22
C LEU A 303 -7.32 -17.58 -14.67
N VAL A 304 -8.32 -17.87 -15.50
CA VAL A 304 -8.52 -19.22 -16.07
C VAL A 304 -7.34 -19.60 -16.97
N LEU A 305 -6.88 -18.71 -17.85
CA LEU A 305 -5.70 -18.94 -18.68
C LEU A 305 -4.42 -19.14 -17.86
N SER A 306 -4.28 -18.41 -16.75
CA SER A 306 -3.13 -18.54 -15.84
C SER A 306 -3.05 -19.94 -15.21
N PHE A 307 -4.19 -20.55 -14.89
CA PHE A 307 -4.26 -21.92 -14.40
C PHE A 307 -3.76 -22.94 -15.43
N PHE A 308 -4.22 -22.83 -16.68
CA PHE A 308 -3.75 -23.72 -17.74
C PHE A 308 -2.27 -23.53 -18.04
N ARG A 309 -1.77 -22.28 -18.02
CA ARG A 309 -0.35 -22.00 -18.22
C ARG A 309 0.52 -22.57 -17.10
N ALA A 310 0.06 -22.48 -15.86
CA ALA A 310 0.72 -23.03 -14.67
C ALA A 310 0.89 -24.55 -14.71
N LYS A 311 -0.01 -25.28 -15.39
CA LYS A 311 0.12 -26.74 -15.59
C LYS A 311 1.24 -27.12 -16.55
N ILE A 312 1.53 -26.26 -17.53
CA ILE A 312 2.49 -26.55 -18.60
C ILE A 312 3.90 -26.14 -18.16
N ASP A 313 4.04 -24.96 -17.54
CA ASP A 313 5.35 -24.40 -17.21
C ASP A 313 5.48 -24.12 -15.70
N LYS A 314 6.44 -24.81 -15.08
CA LYS A 314 6.76 -24.71 -13.64
C LYS A 314 7.06 -23.28 -13.20
N LYS A 315 7.54 -22.41 -14.10
CA LYS A 315 7.75 -20.98 -13.79
C LYS A 315 6.45 -20.26 -13.45
N PHE A 316 5.39 -20.58 -14.18
CA PHE A 316 4.06 -20.01 -13.97
C PHE A 316 3.32 -20.70 -12.82
N CYS A 317 3.68 -21.93 -12.45
CA CYS A 317 3.10 -22.62 -11.30
C CYS A 317 3.29 -21.84 -9.99
N LEU A 318 4.52 -21.40 -9.68
CA LEU A 318 4.75 -20.61 -8.45
C LEU A 318 3.99 -19.29 -8.46
N LEU A 319 4.02 -18.56 -9.59
CA LEU A 319 3.28 -17.31 -9.75
C LEU A 319 1.77 -17.52 -9.53
N PHE A 320 1.20 -18.58 -10.12
CA PHE A 320 -0.21 -18.93 -9.98
C PHE A 320 -0.58 -19.30 -8.55
N VAL A 321 0.23 -20.11 -7.88
CA VAL A 321 0.00 -20.49 -6.48
C VAL A 321 -0.02 -19.25 -5.58
N MET A 322 0.95 -18.34 -5.73
CA MET A 322 0.96 -17.10 -4.96
C MET A 322 -0.24 -16.19 -5.29
N LEU A 323 -0.64 -16.13 -6.56
CA LEU A 323 -1.82 -15.37 -6.98
C LEU A 323 -3.10 -15.90 -6.33
N ILE A 324 -3.30 -17.23 -6.32
CA ILE A 324 -4.47 -17.87 -5.71
C ILE A 324 -4.46 -17.71 -4.19
N ILE A 325 -3.31 -17.92 -3.54
CA ILE A 325 -3.16 -17.67 -2.09
C ILE A 325 -3.60 -16.23 -1.76
N SER A 326 -3.21 -15.24 -2.56
CA SER A 326 -3.59 -13.84 -2.34
C SER A 326 -5.10 -13.63 -2.32
N ILE A 327 -5.83 -14.18 -3.30
CA ILE A 327 -7.30 -14.08 -3.35
C ILE A 327 -7.94 -14.90 -2.23
N THR A 328 -7.52 -16.15 -2.05
CA THR A 328 -8.11 -17.05 -1.06
C THR A 328 -7.93 -16.52 0.36
N SER A 329 -6.77 -15.96 0.69
CA SER A 329 -6.54 -15.35 2.00
C SER A 329 -7.38 -14.10 2.23
N TYR A 330 -7.59 -13.25 1.21
CA TYR A 330 -8.54 -12.15 1.29
C TYR A 330 -9.97 -12.65 1.56
N LEU A 331 -10.41 -13.67 0.82
CA LEU A 331 -11.74 -14.24 0.96
C LEU A 331 -11.95 -14.89 2.33
N LEU A 332 -10.94 -15.57 2.89
CA LEU A 332 -11.07 -16.36 4.12
C LEU A 332 -10.65 -15.64 5.40
N TYR A 333 -10.10 -14.42 5.33
CA TYR A 333 -9.59 -13.72 6.51
C TYR A 333 -10.69 -13.50 7.57
N PRO A 334 -10.51 -13.84 8.85
CA PRO A 334 -11.59 -13.73 9.83
C PRO A 334 -11.93 -12.29 10.25
N GLY A 335 -11.06 -11.31 10.02
CA GLY A 335 -11.28 -9.90 10.36
C GLY A 335 -11.94 -9.08 9.24
N ASN A 336 -12.02 -7.76 9.44
CA ASN A 336 -12.44 -6.83 8.39
C ASN A 336 -11.33 -6.69 7.35
N VAL A 337 -11.69 -6.77 6.08
CA VAL A 337 -10.76 -6.60 4.94
C VAL A 337 -11.30 -5.52 4.01
N ILE A 338 -10.38 -4.76 3.44
CA ILE A 338 -10.66 -3.78 2.40
C ILE A 338 -9.76 -4.02 1.19
N GLU A 339 -10.01 -3.33 0.09
CA GLU A 339 -9.44 -3.68 -1.22
C GLU A 339 -7.90 -3.69 -1.25
N TYR A 340 -7.21 -2.86 -0.45
CA TYR A 340 -5.74 -2.85 -0.45
C TYR A 340 -5.12 -4.20 -0.01
N TYR A 341 -5.87 -5.08 0.66
CA TYR A 341 -5.39 -6.43 0.99
C TYR A 341 -5.11 -7.25 -0.28
N LEU A 342 -5.64 -6.84 -1.43
CA LEU A 342 -5.39 -7.42 -2.76
C LEU A 342 -4.18 -6.81 -3.48
N LEU A 343 -3.37 -5.92 -2.86
CA LEU A 343 -2.19 -5.33 -3.50
C LEU A 343 -1.19 -6.39 -4.01
N SER A 344 -0.97 -7.47 -3.25
CA SER A 344 -0.17 -8.61 -3.72
C SER A 344 -0.81 -9.29 -4.93
N PHE A 345 -2.13 -9.50 -4.90
CA PHE A 345 -2.87 -10.06 -6.02
C PHE A 345 -2.70 -9.20 -7.29
N PHE A 346 -2.94 -7.89 -7.22
CA PHE A 346 -2.81 -7.00 -8.38
C PHE A 346 -1.39 -6.96 -8.95
N THR A 347 -0.39 -7.02 -8.07
CA THR A 347 1.02 -7.04 -8.47
C THR A 347 1.36 -8.32 -9.25
N LEU A 348 0.97 -9.49 -8.74
CA LEU A 348 1.18 -10.77 -9.42
C LEU A 348 0.30 -10.91 -10.68
N PHE A 349 -0.93 -10.38 -10.63
CA PHE A 349 -1.87 -10.35 -11.75
C PHE A 349 -1.30 -9.54 -12.91
N SER A 350 -0.62 -8.42 -12.66
CA SER A 350 0.10 -7.65 -13.68
C SER A 350 1.14 -8.49 -14.43
N ILE A 351 1.83 -9.41 -13.75
CA ILE A 351 2.80 -10.33 -14.37
C ILE A 351 2.10 -11.30 -15.32
N PHE A 352 0.99 -11.89 -14.88
CA PHE A 352 0.20 -12.81 -15.71
C PHE A 352 -0.43 -12.12 -16.91
N SER A 353 -1.02 -10.94 -16.71
CA SER A 353 -1.61 -10.17 -17.80
C SER A 353 -0.56 -9.75 -18.83
N GLY A 354 0.64 -9.37 -18.39
CA GLY A 354 1.75 -9.09 -19.31
C GLY A 354 2.21 -10.32 -20.09
N THR A 355 2.11 -11.51 -19.49
CA THR A 355 2.35 -12.78 -20.20
C THR A 355 1.32 -13.01 -21.29
N LEU A 356 0.03 -12.80 -21.01
CA LEU A 356 -1.02 -12.91 -22.02
C LEU A 356 -0.75 -11.93 -23.17
N LEU A 357 -0.53 -10.65 -22.88
CA LEU A 357 -0.25 -9.65 -23.91
C LEU A 357 1.02 -9.98 -24.71
N SER A 358 2.06 -10.54 -24.08
CA SER A 358 3.28 -10.95 -24.80
C SER A 358 3.05 -12.09 -25.80
N SER A 359 1.98 -12.86 -25.65
CA SER A 359 1.62 -13.99 -26.52
C SER A 359 0.70 -13.60 -27.68
N LEU A 360 0.09 -12.40 -27.63
CA LEU A 360 -0.74 -11.87 -28.71
C LEU A 360 0.13 -11.24 -29.81
N SER A 361 -0.48 -10.88 -30.94
CA SER A 361 0.24 -10.13 -31.98
C SER A 361 0.68 -8.76 -31.44
N PRO A 362 1.90 -8.28 -31.77
CA PRO A 362 2.40 -7.00 -31.24
C PRO A 362 1.46 -5.82 -31.46
N LYS A 363 0.75 -5.80 -32.59
CA LYS A 363 -0.25 -4.76 -32.91
C LYS A 363 -1.40 -4.74 -31.90
N ILE A 364 -1.94 -5.90 -31.57
CA ILE A 364 -3.04 -6.03 -30.60
C ILE A 364 -2.55 -5.67 -29.19
N SER A 365 -1.40 -6.19 -28.78
CA SER A 365 -0.85 -5.93 -27.44
C SER A 365 -0.61 -4.44 -27.21
N TRP A 366 -0.01 -3.74 -28.18
CA TRP A 366 0.20 -2.30 -28.10
C TRP A 366 -1.10 -1.50 -28.14
N PHE A 367 -2.06 -1.91 -28.97
CA PHE A 367 -3.39 -1.27 -28.99
C PHE A 367 -4.08 -1.36 -27.62
N LEU A 368 -4.07 -2.53 -26.98
CA LEU A 368 -4.63 -2.72 -25.63
C LEU A 368 -3.91 -1.89 -24.57
N ILE A 369 -2.58 -1.79 -24.63
CA ILE A 369 -1.81 -0.92 -23.73
C ILE A 369 -2.17 0.54 -23.95
N LEU A 370 -2.27 1.00 -25.20
CA LEU A 370 -2.64 2.38 -25.50
C LEU A 370 -4.05 2.72 -24.99
N ILE A 371 -5.00 1.79 -25.10
CA ILE A 371 -6.34 1.94 -24.50
C ILE A 371 -6.25 2.08 -22.98
N LEU A 372 -5.52 1.18 -22.31
CA LEU A 372 -5.34 1.23 -20.86
C LEU A 372 -4.73 2.58 -20.42
N VAL A 373 -3.66 3.00 -21.09
CA VAL A 373 -2.96 4.26 -20.80
C VAL A 373 -3.85 5.46 -21.08
N PHE A 374 -4.64 5.44 -22.16
CA PHE A 374 -5.58 6.50 -22.49
C PHE A 374 -6.66 6.69 -21.42
N PHE A 375 -7.32 5.61 -21.00
CA PHE A 375 -8.33 5.69 -19.95
C PHE A 375 -7.72 6.08 -18.60
N SER A 376 -6.55 5.55 -18.27
CA SER A 376 -5.79 5.95 -17.07
C SER A 376 -5.48 7.44 -17.06
N ALA A 377 -5.00 7.97 -18.19
CA ALA A 377 -4.73 9.40 -18.35
C ALA A 377 -6.01 10.23 -18.17
N ILE A 378 -7.15 9.83 -18.75
CA ILE A 378 -8.43 10.53 -18.55
C ILE A 378 -8.82 10.52 -17.08
N THR A 379 -8.77 9.38 -16.39
CA THR A 379 -9.10 9.28 -14.97
C THR A 379 -8.23 10.20 -14.14
N ILE A 380 -6.91 10.21 -14.39
CA ILE A 380 -5.95 11.04 -13.65
C ILE A 380 -6.18 12.53 -13.96
N PHE A 381 -6.23 12.94 -15.23
CA PHE A 381 -6.39 14.36 -15.57
C PHE A 381 -7.74 14.95 -15.15
N THR A 382 -8.79 14.12 -15.00
CA THR A 382 -10.11 14.57 -14.54
C THR A 382 -10.37 14.34 -13.05
N CYS A 383 -9.39 13.81 -12.30
CA CYS A 383 -9.54 13.49 -10.88
C CYS A 383 -9.78 14.74 -10.03
N GLU A 384 -10.74 14.66 -9.11
CA GLU A 384 -11.17 15.78 -8.25
C GLU A 384 -10.49 15.78 -6.87
N GLN A 385 -9.50 14.89 -6.66
CA GLN A 385 -8.83 14.71 -5.37
C GLN A 385 -8.20 15.99 -4.81
N SER A 386 -7.82 16.96 -5.66
CA SER A 386 -7.30 18.26 -5.21
C SER A 386 -8.24 18.96 -4.23
N LYS A 387 -9.55 18.69 -4.22
CA LYS A 387 -10.49 19.27 -3.24
C LYS A 387 -10.23 18.79 -1.80
N TYR A 388 -9.66 17.59 -1.63
CA TYR A 388 -9.58 16.87 -0.36
C TYR A 388 -8.14 16.56 0.10
N GLY A 389 -7.15 16.74 -0.78
CA GLY A 389 -5.75 16.40 -0.50
C GLY A 389 -5.00 17.44 0.33
N LEU A 390 -3.74 17.11 0.64
CA LEU A 390 -2.92 17.78 1.65
C LEU A 390 -2.78 19.30 1.43
N ILE A 391 -2.49 19.75 0.21
CA ILE A 391 -2.28 21.19 -0.08
C ILE A 391 -3.56 21.99 0.20
N SER A 392 -4.72 21.50 -0.21
CA SER A 392 -6.00 22.18 0.06
C SER A 392 -6.32 22.22 1.54
N ARG A 393 -5.97 21.20 2.31
CA ARG A 393 -6.10 21.22 3.78
C ARG A 393 -5.17 22.28 4.40
N ARG A 394 -3.91 22.32 3.96
CA ARG A 394 -2.93 23.34 4.37
C ARG A 394 -3.43 24.76 4.09
N GLU A 395 -3.93 25.03 2.90
CA GLU A 395 -4.45 26.36 2.51
C GLU A 395 -5.63 26.79 3.40
N ARG A 396 -6.55 25.87 3.73
CA ARG A 396 -7.67 26.16 4.64
C ARG A 396 -7.18 26.47 6.06
N ILE A 397 -6.20 25.71 6.57
CA ILE A 397 -5.59 25.96 7.89
C ILE A 397 -4.96 27.36 7.93
N ILE A 398 -4.15 27.71 6.94
CA ILE A 398 -3.48 29.03 6.86
C ILE A 398 -4.51 30.15 6.79
N LYS A 399 -5.60 29.97 6.01
CA LYS A 399 -6.66 30.95 5.90
C LYS A 399 -7.34 31.24 7.23
N ILE A 400 -7.78 30.19 7.95
CA ILE A 400 -8.48 30.34 9.24
C ILE A 400 -7.56 30.93 10.31
N THR A 401 -6.30 30.51 10.35
CA THR A 401 -5.38 30.91 11.42
C THR A 401 -4.86 32.33 11.26
N LYS A 402 -4.88 32.87 10.03
CA LYS A 402 -4.63 34.29 9.77
C LYS A 402 -5.66 35.19 10.49
N ASP A 403 -6.91 34.75 10.58
CA ASP A 403 -7.99 35.50 11.23
C ASP A 403 -7.87 35.47 12.77
N ILE A 404 -7.17 34.48 13.33
CA ILE A 404 -6.99 34.27 14.78
C ILE A 404 -5.82 35.10 15.35
N GLN A 405 -4.95 35.66 14.51
CA GLN A 405 -3.83 36.54 14.90
C GLN A 405 -2.98 36.01 16.08
N ASN A 406 -2.64 34.70 16.07
CA ASN A 406 -1.86 34.02 17.12
C ASN A 406 -2.53 33.93 18.50
N GLN A 407 -3.83 34.19 18.64
CA GLN A 407 -4.54 33.93 19.90
C GLN A 407 -4.63 32.42 20.20
N PRO A 408 -4.59 32.00 21.48
CA PRO A 408 -4.74 30.59 21.83
C PRO A 408 -6.10 30.04 21.38
N TYR A 409 -6.08 28.90 20.68
CA TYR A 409 -7.29 28.28 20.12
C TYR A 409 -7.37 26.79 20.41
N SER A 410 -8.58 26.25 20.36
CA SER A 410 -8.86 24.82 20.41
C SER A 410 -9.56 24.36 19.14
N ILE A 411 -9.33 23.12 18.77
CA ILE A 411 -9.99 22.49 17.62
C ILE A 411 -11.11 21.59 18.16
N ILE A 412 -12.29 21.68 17.57
CA ILE A 412 -13.45 20.85 17.88
C ILE A 412 -13.98 20.21 16.61
N LEU A 413 -14.49 18.97 16.70
CA LEU A 413 -15.03 18.28 15.53
C LEU A 413 -16.31 18.95 15.01
N GLY A 414 -17.21 19.31 15.94
CA GLY A 414 -18.48 19.96 15.61
C GLY A 414 -19.69 19.03 15.51
N THR A 415 -19.54 17.72 15.75
CA THR A 415 -20.67 16.74 15.85
C THR A 415 -20.60 15.92 17.12
N GLN A 416 -21.74 15.26 17.43
CA GLN A 416 -21.86 14.23 18.46
C GLN A 416 -21.96 12.82 17.84
N ASP A 417 -21.53 12.63 16.58
CA ASP A 417 -21.64 11.32 15.93
C ASP A 417 -20.81 10.27 16.65
N GLU A 418 -21.37 9.06 16.81
CA GLU A 418 -20.72 7.94 17.52
C GLU A 418 -19.36 7.53 16.90
N VAL A 419 -19.11 7.85 15.63
CA VAL A 419 -17.87 7.50 14.91
C VAL A 419 -16.68 8.38 15.36
N GLY A 420 -16.96 9.56 15.92
CA GLY A 420 -15.95 10.47 16.46
C GLY A 420 -14.92 10.98 15.45
N TYR A 421 -13.75 11.40 15.95
CA TYR A 421 -12.68 12.00 15.13
C TYR A 421 -12.04 11.03 14.13
N SER A 422 -12.16 9.71 14.33
CA SER A 422 -11.53 8.69 13.47
C SER A 422 -11.92 8.80 11.99
N ALA A 423 -13.18 9.14 11.70
CA ALA A 423 -13.68 9.30 10.33
C ALA A 423 -13.22 10.61 9.66
N TYR A 424 -12.86 11.61 10.45
CA TYR A 424 -12.53 12.96 10.00
C TYR A 424 -11.07 13.34 10.27
N GLY A 425 -10.24 12.37 10.66
CA GLY A 425 -8.87 12.60 11.10
C GLY A 425 -7.94 13.18 10.02
N GLY A 426 -6.74 13.55 10.43
CA GLY A 426 -5.77 14.20 9.56
C GLY A 426 -5.77 15.73 9.61
N TRP A 427 -6.17 16.32 10.73
CA TRP A 427 -6.14 17.78 10.92
C TRP A 427 -5.23 18.23 12.05
N CYS A 428 -5.28 17.60 13.22
CA CYS A 428 -4.51 18.01 14.38
C CYS A 428 -3.01 18.09 14.11
N TYR A 429 -2.43 17.10 13.43
CA TYR A 429 -1.03 17.14 13.03
C TYR A 429 -0.77 18.30 12.07
N LEU A 430 -1.62 18.49 11.05
CA LEU A 430 -1.46 19.57 10.07
C LEU A 430 -1.56 20.96 10.69
N PHE A 431 -2.45 21.16 11.67
CA PHE A 431 -2.53 22.42 12.42
C PHE A 431 -1.22 22.67 13.18
N ARG A 432 -0.68 21.66 13.86
CA ARG A 432 0.62 21.77 14.56
C ARG A 432 1.76 22.08 13.60
N THR A 433 1.75 21.50 12.40
CA THR A 433 2.76 21.74 11.36
C THR A 433 2.66 23.14 10.75
N TYR A 434 1.46 23.64 10.45
CA TYR A 434 1.28 24.84 9.61
C TYR A 434 0.80 26.08 10.35
N ALA A 435 0.25 25.95 11.56
CA ALA A 435 -0.37 27.04 12.31
C ALA A 435 0.06 27.11 13.78
N GLY A 436 0.94 26.20 14.23
CA GLY A 436 1.37 26.12 15.62
C GLY A 436 0.47 25.24 16.49
N ASN A 437 0.81 25.15 17.78
CA ASN A 437 0.20 24.19 18.69
C ASN A 437 -1.18 24.65 19.19
N PRO A 438 -2.27 23.93 18.88
CA PRO A 438 -3.56 24.18 19.52
C PRO A 438 -3.51 23.80 21.02
N LEU A 439 -4.34 24.47 21.83
CA LEU A 439 -4.50 24.14 23.26
C LEU A 439 -5.15 22.78 23.48
N SER A 440 -6.04 22.38 22.57
CA SER A 440 -6.64 21.05 22.54
C SER A 440 -7.09 20.70 21.12
N CYS A 441 -7.08 19.41 20.81
CA CYS A 441 -7.52 18.86 19.54
C CYS A 441 -8.24 17.52 19.75
N PRO A 442 -9.21 17.13 18.91
CA PRO A 442 -9.92 15.86 19.09
C PRO A 442 -9.01 14.63 18.98
N ALA A 443 -7.87 14.73 18.28
CA ALA A 443 -6.87 13.66 18.23
C ALA A 443 -6.17 13.40 19.57
N ASP A 444 -6.18 14.37 20.51
CA ASP A 444 -5.48 14.25 21.79
C ASP A 444 -6.03 13.07 22.63
N GLU A 445 -7.30 12.70 22.44
CA GLU A 445 -7.89 11.52 23.09
C GLU A 445 -7.24 10.21 22.63
N ALA A 446 -6.93 10.10 21.33
CA ALA A 446 -6.33 8.89 20.75
C ALA A 446 -4.80 8.88 20.82
N PHE A 447 -4.17 10.05 20.64
CA PHE A 447 -2.74 10.20 20.37
C PHE A 447 -2.01 11.13 21.33
N GLY A 448 -2.71 11.78 22.27
CA GLY A 448 -2.11 12.78 23.17
C GLY A 448 -0.96 12.25 24.02
N TRP A 449 -0.93 10.94 24.26
CA TRP A 449 0.15 10.24 24.94
C TRP A 449 1.49 10.27 24.17
N ILE A 450 1.47 10.45 22.85
CA ILE A 450 2.67 10.45 21.98
C ILE A 450 3.46 11.74 22.12
N TYR A 451 2.77 12.87 22.29
CA TYR A 451 3.36 14.22 22.32
C TYR A 451 3.08 14.94 23.65
N GLY A 452 2.74 14.19 24.70
CA GLY A 452 2.73 14.68 26.08
C GLY A 452 1.65 15.70 26.41
N VAL A 453 0.49 15.70 25.73
CA VAL A 453 -0.61 16.60 26.11
C VAL A 453 -1.22 16.16 27.43
N GLN A 454 -0.97 16.96 28.47
CA GLN A 454 -1.79 16.96 29.68
C GLN A 454 -3.14 17.60 29.32
N LYS A 455 -4.25 16.99 29.75
CA LYS A 455 -5.59 17.58 29.58
C LYS A 455 -5.60 18.99 30.17
N SER A 456 -5.49 20.00 29.31
CA SER A 456 -5.59 21.40 29.70
C SER A 456 -7.05 21.69 30.08
N ASN A 457 -7.28 22.07 31.33
CA ASN A 457 -8.57 22.61 31.78
C ASN A 457 -8.81 24.05 31.25
N ASN A 458 -7.83 24.67 30.60
CA ASN A 458 -8.00 26.00 30.01
C ASN A 458 -8.83 25.88 28.74
N GLN A 459 -10.08 26.34 28.84
CA GLN A 459 -10.95 26.56 27.70
C GLN A 459 -10.48 27.80 26.95
N SER A 460 -10.10 27.63 25.68
CA SER A 460 -9.90 28.78 24.79
C SER A 460 -11.24 29.45 24.48
N SER A 461 -11.22 30.77 24.33
CA SER A 461 -12.38 31.52 23.82
C SER A 461 -12.63 31.22 22.33
N ILE A 462 -11.57 30.86 21.57
CA ILE A 462 -11.62 30.58 20.14
C ILE A 462 -11.64 29.07 19.89
N LYS A 463 -12.75 28.59 19.31
CA LYS A 463 -12.93 27.19 18.88
C LYS A 463 -13.06 27.11 17.37
N ILE A 464 -12.10 26.44 16.72
CA ILE A 464 -12.19 26.12 15.29
C ILE A 464 -13.02 24.84 15.16
N ASN A 465 -14.16 24.93 14.48
CA ASN A 465 -15.04 23.80 14.19
C ASN A 465 -14.66 23.18 12.85
N LEU A 466 -14.18 21.94 12.88
CA LEU A 466 -13.70 21.25 11.69
C LEU A 466 -14.79 21.11 10.61
N LEU A 467 -16.01 20.69 10.96
CA LEU A 467 -17.08 20.56 9.96
C LEU A 467 -17.55 21.91 9.42
N ARG A 468 -17.82 22.88 10.30
CA ARG A 468 -18.40 24.17 9.90
C ARG A 468 -17.39 25.06 9.20
N ASP A 469 -16.17 25.13 9.73
CA ASP A 469 -15.19 26.14 9.32
C ASP A 469 -14.27 25.62 8.19
N LEU A 470 -14.07 24.30 8.09
CA LEU A 470 -13.26 23.69 7.02
C LEU A 470 -14.09 23.01 5.92
N GLY A 471 -15.39 22.82 6.12
CA GLY A 471 -16.30 22.24 5.14
C GLY A 471 -15.93 20.81 4.77
N ILE A 472 -15.66 19.99 5.79
CA ILE A 472 -15.31 18.57 5.67
C ILE A 472 -16.54 17.75 5.29
#